data_AF-A0A3D4TXN3-F1
#
_entry.id   AF-A0A3D4TXN3-F1
#
_cell.length_a   1.000
_cell.length_b   1.000
_cell.length_c   1.000
_cell.angle_alpha   90.00
_cell.angle_beta   90.00
_cell.angle_gamma   90.00
#
_symmetry.space_group_name_H-M   'P 1'
#
loop_
_entity.id
_entity.type
_entity.pdbx_description
1 polymer ?
#
loop_
_entity_poly.entity_id
_entity_poly.type
_entity_poly.pdbx_seq_one_letter_code
_entity_poly.pdbx_strand_id
1 'polypeptide(L)'
;MSKEFDIPDSLKEDNPIPISSAVIDNMIGNIASPIETAAVIKGLNIGFNKDLIAKTDYADNFNTNFHKALGLGMYGCDLGYLNMYGKTSLVIDYISTIRNLADGIQVGQFFDFSTLKRLATNNENIDSLVLISQQSMTRIDTYLRENNRSNLSIVIVAGVWIEGLYITSMVSQESGHKRMREAVGEQKEIINLLMPLLNHYKKDPNMAKLIKDFEGIKVLYHEVKITSEVGEPTAVEENGVLTIKSNDIQTIDISDETLAKIIDKVKEIRLKLLKG
;
A
#
# COMPACT_ATOMS: atom_id res chain seq x y z
N MET A 1 -13.99 31.23 47.02
CA MET A 1 -13.09 31.75 45.97
C MET A 1 -12.28 30.58 45.44
N SER A 2 -12.74 29.96 44.37
CA SER A 2 -12.06 28.87 43.67
C SER A 2 -11.15 29.52 42.62
N LYS A 3 -9.83 29.39 42.75
CA LYS A 3 -8.91 29.83 41.70
C LYS A 3 -8.99 28.80 40.57
N GLU A 4 -9.55 29.21 39.43
CA GLU A 4 -9.35 28.51 38.16
C GLU A 4 -7.85 28.46 37.87
N PHE A 5 -7.35 27.25 37.66
CA PHE A 5 -6.00 27.00 37.21
C PHE A 5 -5.97 27.35 35.72
N ASP A 6 -5.54 28.56 35.40
CA ASP A 6 -5.39 29.01 34.02
C ASP A 6 -4.12 28.37 33.44
N ILE A 7 -4.30 27.44 32.52
CA ILE A 7 -3.20 26.71 31.87
C ILE A 7 -2.56 27.66 30.84
N PRO A 8 -1.26 27.94 30.92
CA PRO A 8 -0.57 28.83 29.97
C PRO A 8 -0.78 28.38 28.52
N ASP A 9 -1.09 29.32 27.62
CA ASP A 9 -1.32 29.06 26.19
C ASP A 9 -0.15 28.36 25.49
N SER A 10 1.05 28.39 26.08
CA SER A 10 2.24 27.66 25.60
C SER A 10 2.14 26.13 25.77
N LEU A 11 1.17 25.62 26.52
CA LEU A 11 0.88 24.18 26.64
C LEU A 11 -0.25 23.73 25.70
N LYS A 12 -0.83 24.63 24.92
CA LYS A 12 -1.77 24.33 23.81
C LYS A 12 -1.04 24.15 22.49
N GLU A 13 0.21 23.67 22.52
CA GLU A 13 0.86 23.20 21.29
C GLU A 13 0.25 21.86 20.91
N ASP A 14 -0.76 21.96 20.07
CA ASP A 14 -1.49 20.88 19.41
C ASP A 14 -0.62 20.29 18.26
N ASN A 15 0.68 20.09 18.56
CA ASN A 15 1.68 19.48 17.70
C ASN A 15 1.55 17.97 17.86
N PRO A 16 1.13 17.26 16.80
CA PRO A 16 1.00 15.80 16.85
C PRO A 16 2.34 15.16 17.24
N ILE A 17 2.31 14.21 18.18
CA ILE A 17 3.49 13.45 18.62
C ILE A 17 4.15 12.80 17.40
N PRO A 18 5.45 13.01 17.14
CA PRO A 18 6.14 12.44 15.99
C PRO A 18 5.92 10.93 15.88
N ILE A 19 5.47 10.46 14.71
CA ILE A 19 5.38 9.03 14.43
C ILE A 19 6.81 8.48 14.35
N SER A 20 7.11 7.42 15.09
CA SER A 20 8.45 6.84 15.08
C SER A 20 8.78 6.26 13.70
N SER A 21 10.05 6.36 13.31
CA SER A 21 10.56 5.78 12.06
C SER A 21 10.25 4.30 11.96
N ALA A 22 10.39 3.56 13.06
CA ALA A 22 10.09 2.15 13.14
C ALA A 22 8.65 1.81 12.76
N VAL A 23 7.65 2.66 13.04
CA VAL A 23 6.25 2.41 12.66
C VAL A 23 6.04 2.60 11.16
N ILE A 24 6.68 3.61 10.57
CA ILE A 24 6.62 3.85 9.12
C ILE A 24 7.42 2.77 8.37
N ASP A 25 8.60 2.40 8.85
CA ASP A 25 9.43 1.34 8.27
C ASP A 25 8.73 -0.03 8.38
N ASN A 26 8.09 -0.32 9.52
CA ASN A 26 7.26 -1.49 9.71
C ASN A 26 6.04 -1.46 8.77
N MET A 27 5.44 -0.30 8.50
CA MET A 27 4.37 -0.16 7.53
C MET A 27 4.85 -0.27 6.09
N ILE A 28 6.00 0.30 5.71
CA ILE A 28 6.60 0.10 4.38
C ILE A 28 6.98 -1.37 4.19
N GLY A 29 7.46 -2.02 5.26
CA GLY A 29 7.76 -3.44 5.31
C GLY A 29 6.52 -4.34 5.25
N ASN A 30 5.41 -3.97 5.91
CA ASN A 30 4.14 -4.72 5.94
C ASN A 30 3.20 -4.38 4.78
N ILE A 31 3.39 -3.24 4.14
CA ILE A 31 2.84 -2.90 2.81
C ILE A 31 3.61 -3.65 1.72
N ALA A 32 4.56 -4.51 2.07
CA ALA A 32 4.86 -5.67 1.26
C ALA A 32 3.59 -6.48 1.03
N SER A 33 2.82 -6.13 0.01
CA SER A 33 2.00 -7.08 -0.71
C SER A 33 1.50 -6.63 -2.09
N PRO A 34 1.88 -5.52 -2.75
CA PRO A 34 1.70 -5.47 -4.20
C PRO A 34 2.45 -6.61 -4.87
N ILE A 35 3.66 -6.91 -4.39
CA ILE A 35 4.51 -7.97 -4.92
C ILE A 35 4.14 -9.33 -4.33
N GLU A 36 3.73 -9.43 -3.06
CA GLU A 36 3.24 -10.70 -2.51
C GLU A 36 1.83 -11.05 -3.01
N THR A 37 0.89 -10.11 -3.09
CA THR A 37 -0.41 -10.31 -3.75
C THR A 37 -0.18 -10.73 -5.19
N ALA A 38 0.71 -10.06 -5.91
CA ALA A 38 1.13 -10.51 -7.22
C ALA A 38 1.64 -11.97 -7.13
N ALA A 39 2.67 -12.28 -6.35
CA ALA A 39 3.23 -13.62 -6.22
C ALA A 39 2.17 -14.70 -5.90
N VAL A 40 1.20 -14.38 -5.03
CA VAL A 40 0.02 -15.20 -4.74
C VAL A 40 -0.82 -15.39 -6.00
N ILE A 41 -1.22 -14.32 -6.70
CA ILE A 41 -2.00 -14.38 -7.94
C ILE A 41 -1.29 -15.26 -9.00
N LYS A 42 0.02 -15.12 -9.19
CA LYS A 42 0.80 -15.96 -10.11
C LYS A 42 0.85 -17.41 -9.65
N GLY A 43 1.02 -17.65 -8.35
CA GLY A 43 0.95 -18.99 -7.76
C GLY A 43 -0.41 -19.67 -7.96
N LEU A 44 -1.49 -18.88 -8.03
CA LEU A 44 -2.85 -19.34 -8.31
C LEU A 44 -3.16 -19.52 -9.80
N ASN A 45 -2.19 -19.27 -10.69
CA ASN A 45 -2.32 -19.38 -12.15
C ASN A 45 -3.47 -18.52 -12.74
N ILE A 46 -3.78 -17.40 -12.10
CA ILE A 46 -4.77 -16.43 -12.59
C ILE A 46 -4.13 -15.60 -13.71
N GLY A 47 -4.88 -15.36 -14.80
CA GLY A 47 -4.38 -14.63 -15.96
C GLY A 47 -4.15 -13.13 -15.72
N PHE A 48 -3.25 -12.54 -16.50
CA PHE A 48 -3.03 -11.09 -16.50
C PHE A 48 -4.27 -10.36 -17.04
N ASN A 49 -4.70 -9.30 -16.34
CA ASN A 49 -5.74 -8.40 -16.80
C ASN A 49 -5.24 -6.94 -16.81
N LYS A 50 -5.17 -6.35 -18.01
CA LYS A 50 -4.70 -4.96 -18.20
C LYS A 50 -5.68 -3.93 -17.64
N ASP A 51 -6.96 -4.25 -17.50
CA ASP A 51 -7.95 -3.29 -17.02
C ASP A 51 -7.89 -3.10 -15.49
N LEU A 52 -7.04 -3.88 -14.81
CA LEU A 52 -6.80 -3.76 -13.37
C LEU A 52 -5.77 -2.68 -13.01
N ILE A 53 -4.97 -2.20 -13.96
CA ILE A 53 -3.95 -1.17 -13.71
C ILE A 53 -4.43 0.21 -14.14
N ALA A 54 -3.96 1.26 -13.49
CA ALA A 54 -4.33 2.63 -13.82
C ALA A 54 -3.72 3.02 -15.16
N LYS A 55 -4.52 3.57 -16.08
CA LYS A 55 -3.97 4.14 -17.33
C LYS A 55 -3.00 5.27 -17.00
N THR A 56 -1.91 5.39 -17.77
CA THR A 56 -0.86 6.38 -17.51
C THR A 56 -1.29 7.83 -17.76
N ASP A 57 -2.34 8.04 -18.55
CA ASP A 57 -2.94 9.36 -18.79
C ASP A 57 -3.58 9.99 -17.54
N TYR A 58 -4.02 9.19 -16.57
CA TYR A 58 -4.50 9.71 -15.28
C TYR A 58 -3.44 10.51 -14.52
N ALA A 59 -2.15 10.27 -14.77
CA ALA A 59 -1.07 10.99 -14.13
C ALA A 59 -1.09 12.49 -14.43
N ASP A 60 -1.68 12.91 -15.55
CA ASP A 60 -1.83 14.33 -15.92
C ASP A 60 -2.76 15.08 -14.96
N ASN A 61 -3.62 14.37 -14.21
CA ASN A 61 -4.46 14.98 -13.17
C ASN A 61 -3.69 15.26 -11.88
N PHE A 62 -2.49 14.71 -11.70
CA PHE A 62 -1.71 14.81 -10.46
C PHE A 62 -0.91 16.10 -10.39
N ASN A 63 -1.63 17.18 -10.10
CA ASN A 63 -1.09 18.56 -10.16
C ASN A 63 -0.55 19.10 -8.83
N THR A 64 -0.75 18.39 -7.71
CA THR A 64 -0.27 18.81 -6.38
C THR A 64 0.75 17.81 -5.83
N ASN A 65 1.57 18.22 -4.86
CA ASN A 65 2.49 17.30 -4.19
C ASN A 65 1.75 16.12 -3.55
N PHE A 66 0.55 16.36 -3.03
CA PHE A 66 -0.31 15.32 -2.46
C PHE A 66 -0.73 14.30 -3.53
N HIS A 67 -1.29 14.77 -4.65
CA HIS A 67 -1.74 13.86 -5.71
C HIS A 67 -0.57 13.13 -6.39
N LYS A 68 0.58 13.79 -6.54
CA LYS A 68 1.79 13.13 -7.07
C LYS A 68 2.32 12.05 -6.15
N ALA A 69 2.34 12.31 -4.84
CA ALA A 69 2.72 11.31 -3.84
C ALA A 69 1.76 10.11 -3.86
N LEU A 70 0.45 10.38 -3.94
CA LEU A 70 -0.56 9.33 -4.01
C LEU A 70 -0.41 8.48 -5.28
N GLY A 71 -0.29 9.16 -6.43
CA GLY A 71 -0.06 8.54 -7.72
C GLY A 71 1.23 7.73 -7.78
N LEU A 72 2.31 8.22 -7.15
CA LEU A 72 3.58 7.49 -7.07
C LEU A 72 3.41 6.13 -6.39
N GLY A 73 2.59 6.06 -5.33
CA GLY A 73 2.22 4.80 -4.68
C GLY A 73 1.39 3.89 -5.58
N MET A 74 0.34 4.43 -6.20
CA MET A 74 -0.57 3.67 -7.08
C MET A 74 0.18 3.08 -8.29
N TYR A 75 0.89 3.90 -9.05
CA TYR A 75 1.65 3.42 -10.21
C TYR A 75 2.82 2.51 -9.82
N GLY A 76 3.39 2.67 -8.62
CA GLY A 76 4.38 1.74 -8.08
C GLY A 76 3.81 0.33 -7.87
N CYS A 77 2.57 0.24 -7.38
CA CYS A 77 1.84 -1.02 -7.25
C CYS A 77 1.56 -1.65 -8.63
N ASP A 78 1.08 -0.86 -9.59
CA ASP A 78 0.84 -1.31 -10.97
C ASP A 78 2.09 -1.85 -11.65
N LEU A 79 3.24 -1.19 -11.44
CA LEU A 79 4.53 -1.66 -11.96
C LEU A 79 4.89 -3.05 -11.40
N GLY A 80 4.61 -3.30 -10.12
CA GLY A 80 4.79 -4.61 -9.49
C GLY A 80 3.94 -5.69 -10.17
N TYR A 81 2.66 -5.40 -10.42
CA TYR A 81 1.73 -6.30 -11.11
C TYR A 81 2.18 -6.60 -12.56
N LEU A 82 2.56 -5.56 -13.32
CA LEU A 82 3.08 -5.70 -14.69
C LEU A 82 4.33 -6.58 -14.77
N ASN A 83 5.25 -6.35 -13.85
CA ASN A 83 6.54 -7.02 -13.82
C ASN A 83 6.37 -8.52 -13.53
N MET A 84 5.52 -8.88 -12.58
CA MET A 84 5.24 -10.28 -12.27
C MET A 84 4.76 -11.09 -13.50
N TYR A 85 3.90 -10.48 -14.31
CA TYR A 85 3.35 -11.10 -15.52
C TYR A 85 4.26 -10.94 -16.76
N GLY A 86 5.46 -10.39 -16.59
CA GLY A 86 6.43 -10.20 -17.67
C GLY A 86 5.93 -9.28 -18.78
N LYS A 87 5.10 -8.27 -18.46
CA LYS A 87 4.49 -7.34 -19.44
C LYS A 87 5.43 -6.19 -19.78
N THR A 88 6.59 -6.54 -20.33
CA THR A 88 7.74 -5.65 -20.59
C THR A 88 7.42 -4.46 -21.50
N SER A 89 6.45 -4.59 -22.42
CA SER A 89 6.04 -3.49 -23.30
C SER A 89 5.34 -2.34 -22.57
N LEU A 90 4.57 -2.64 -21.51
CA LEU A 90 3.84 -1.63 -20.72
C LEU A 90 4.73 -1.01 -19.63
N VAL A 91 5.69 -1.78 -19.11
CA VAL A 91 6.61 -1.36 -18.03
C VAL A 91 7.30 -0.02 -18.30
N ILE A 92 7.69 0.26 -19.56
CA ILE A 92 8.43 1.48 -19.91
C ILE A 92 7.60 2.75 -19.67
N ASP A 93 6.32 2.71 -20.05
CA ASP A 93 5.42 3.85 -19.89
C ASP A 93 5.13 4.13 -18.40
N TYR A 94 5.01 3.06 -17.59
CA TYR A 94 4.81 3.18 -16.15
C TYR A 94 6.07 3.70 -15.44
N ILE A 95 7.26 3.22 -15.81
CA ILE A 95 8.52 3.76 -15.26
C ILE A 95 8.66 5.25 -15.57
N SER A 96 8.27 5.67 -16.78
CA SER A 96 8.31 7.08 -17.17
C SER A 96 7.31 7.92 -16.37
N THR A 97 6.11 7.38 -16.14
CA THR A 97 5.06 7.99 -15.30
C THR A 97 5.55 8.14 -13.85
N ILE A 98 6.08 7.07 -13.25
CA ILE A 98 6.65 7.06 -11.90
C ILE A 98 7.78 8.09 -11.78
N ARG A 99 8.66 8.18 -12.78
CA ARG A 99 9.72 9.20 -12.80
C ARG A 99 9.14 10.61 -12.74
N ASN A 100 8.19 10.93 -13.62
CA ASN A 100 7.59 12.26 -13.64
C ASN A 100 6.92 12.64 -12.30
N LEU A 101 6.25 11.68 -11.66
CA LEU A 101 5.63 11.88 -10.35
C LEU A 101 6.68 12.07 -9.25
N ALA A 102 7.73 11.25 -9.23
CA ALA A 102 8.82 11.32 -8.27
C ALA A 102 9.61 12.64 -8.40
N ASP A 103 9.94 13.05 -9.62
CA ASP A 103 10.59 14.33 -9.91
C ASP A 103 9.70 15.50 -9.47
N GLY A 104 8.39 15.39 -9.72
CA GLY A 104 7.39 16.38 -9.33
C GLY A 104 7.25 16.60 -7.82
N ILE A 105 7.77 15.68 -6.99
CA ILE A 105 7.89 15.82 -5.54
C ILE A 105 9.35 15.85 -5.06
N GLN A 106 10.33 15.99 -5.96
CA GLN A 106 11.77 16.09 -5.68
C GLN A 106 12.38 14.85 -5.00
N VAL A 107 11.89 13.66 -5.35
CA VAL A 107 12.41 12.38 -4.82
C VAL A 107 12.95 11.45 -5.92
N GLY A 108 12.94 11.89 -7.17
CA GLY A 108 13.42 11.10 -8.32
C GLY A 108 14.86 10.63 -8.19
N GLN A 109 15.73 11.39 -7.54
CA GLN A 109 17.14 11.00 -7.33
C GLN A 109 17.33 9.71 -6.51
N PHE A 110 16.31 9.26 -5.77
CA PHE A 110 16.40 8.03 -4.96
C PHE A 110 16.03 6.77 -5.74
N PHE A 111 15.59 6.92 -6.99
CA PHE A 111 15.32 5.81 -7.89
C PHE A 111 16.47 5.60 -8.87
N ASP A 112 16.99 4.36 -8.93
CA ASP A 112 17.80 3.93 -10.07
C ASP A 112 16.88 3.46 -11.20
N PHE A 113 16.33 4.42 -11.94
CA PHE A 113 15.44 4.11 -13.06
C PHE A 113 16.12 3.31 -14.18
N SER A 114 17.45 3.37 -14.30
CA SER A 114 18.17 2.60 -15.31
C SER A 114 18.18 1.11 -14.96
N THR A 115 18.46 0.81 -13.69
CA THR A 115 18.41 -0.56 -13.16
C THR A 115 16.98 -1.07 -13.10
N LEU A 116 16.01 -0.26 -12.65
CA LEU A 116 14.60 -0.63 -12.64
C LEU A 116 14.11 -0.99 -14.05
N LYS A 117 14.44 -0.18 -15.05
CA LYS A 117 14.07 -0.47 -16.44
C LYS A 117 14.69 -1.78 -16.91
N ARG A 118 16.00 -1.97 -16.71
CA ARG A 118 16.71 -3.19 -17.13
C ARG A 118 16.13 -4.45 -16.48
N LEU A 119 15.91 -4.43 -15.17
CA LEU A 119 15.38 -5.58 -14.43
C LEU A 119 13.94 -5.90 -14.84
N ALA A 120 13.09 -4.87 -14.97
CA ALA A 120 11.69 -5.06 -15.33
C ALA A 120 11.51 -5.48 -16.81
N THR A 121 12.45 -5.18 -17.71
CA THR A 121 12.40 -5.67 -19.11
C THR A 121 13.00 -7.04 -19.32
N ASN A 122 13.89 -7.50 -18.42
CA ASN A 122 14.55 -8.80 -18.58
C ASN A 122 13.78 -9.94 -17.90
N ASN A 123 12.72 -9.64 -17.14
CA ASN A 123 11.90 -10.61 -16.40
C ASN A 123 12.73 -11.53 -15.46
N GLU A 124 13.92 -11.07 -15.10
CA GLU A 124 14.84 -11.76 -14.21
C GLU A 124 14.76 -11.12 -12.83
N ASN A 125 14.51 -11.97 -11.83
CA ASN A 125 14.76 -11.69 -10.42
C ASN A 125 13.79 -10.66 -9.78
N ILE A 126 12.51 -11.05 -9.65
CA ILE A 126 11.48 -10.31 -8.89
C ILE A 126 12.01 -9.89 -7.51
N ASP A 127 12.78 -10.75 -6.84
CA ASP A 127 13.35 -10.46 -5.53
C ASP A 127 14.33 -9.28 -5.57
N SER A 128 15.11 -9.13 -6.65
CA SER A 128 15.98 -7.98 -6.85
C SER A 128 15.19 -6.68 -7.07
N LEU A 129 14.06 -6.76 -7.77
CA LEU A 129 13.17 -5.62 -7.98
C LEU A 129 12.46 -5.21 -6.69
N VAL A 130 12.02 -6.17 -5.88
CA VAL A 130 11.48 -5.95 -4.53
C VAL A 130 12.51 -5.20 -3.70
N LEU A 131 13.73 -5.74 -3.62
CA LEU A 131 14.81 -5.20 -2.79
C LEU A 131 15.16 -3.76 -3.18
N ILE A 132 15.35 -3.48 -4.47
CA ILE A 132 15.71 -2.13 -4.95
C ILE A 132 14.56 -1.15 -4.73
N SER A 133 13.31 -1.61 -4.89
CA SER A 133 12.13 -0.78 -4.65
C SER A 133 12.01 -0.42 -3.17
N GLN A 134 12.19 -1.39 -2.27
CA GLN A 134 12.22 -1.16 -0.82
C GLN A 134 13.33 -0.18 -0.42
N GLN A 135 14.57 -0.39 -0.90
CA GLN A 135 15.68 0.53 -0.66
C GLN A 135 15.40 1.96 -1.16
N SER A 136 14.72 2.09 -2.29
CA SER A 136 14.32 3.39 -2.83
C SER A 136 13.25 4.03 -1.94
N MET A 137 12.23 3.28 -1.53
CA MET A 137 11.18 3.77 -0.61
C MET A 137 11.74 4.22 0.74
N THR A 138 12.66 3.46 1.35
CA THR A 138 13.31 3.85 2.62
C THR A 138 14.10 5.15 2.49
N ARG A 139 14.80 5.35 1.37
CA ARG A 139 15.55 6.59 1.09
C ARG A 139 14.61 7.78 0.87
N ILE A 140 13.53 7.57 0.13
CA ILE A 140 12.49 8.59 -0.11
C ILE A 140 11.85 8.99 1.22
N ASP A 141 11.46 8.03 2.05
CA ASP A 141 10.85 8.30 3.35
C ASP A 141 11.80 9.10 4.25
N THR A 142 13.05 8.65 4.37
CA THR A 142 14.07 9.38 5.14
C THR A 142 14.22 10.81 4.67
N TYR A 143 14.37 11.03 3.36
CA TYR A 143 14.50 12.37 2.80
C TYR A 143 13.26 13.23 3.06
N LEU A 144 12.06 12.71 2.84
CA LEU A 144 10.82 13.45 3.07
C LEU A 144 10.68 13.85 4.54
N ARG A 145 11.05 12.98 5.48
CA ARG A 145 11.03 13.29 6.91
C ARG A 145 12.02 14.37 7.30
N GLU A 146 13.27 14.24 6.87
CA GLU A 146 14.34 15.22 7.15
C GLU A 146 14.00 16.62 6.61
N ASN A 147 13.15 16.68 5.58
CA ASN A 147 12.69 17.93 4.96
C ASN A 147 11.29 18.37 5.43
N ASN A 148 10.77 17.86 6.55
CA ASN A 148 9.46 18.19 7.12
C ASN A 148 8.27 17.91 6.17
N ARG A 149 8.39 16.89 5.32
CA ARG A 149 7.40 16.44 4.33
C ARG A 149 6.92 15.01 4.60
N SER A 150 6.99 14.56 5.86
CA SER A 150 6.60 13.20 6.30
C SER A 150 5.16 12.82 5.92
N ASN A 151 4.27 13.81 5.80
CA ASN A 151 2.91 13.59 5.31
C ASN A 151 2.90 12.94 3.92
N LEU A 152 3.84 13.29 3.03
CA LEU A 152 3.91 12.73 1.68
C LEU A 152 4.32 11.26 1.69
N SER A 153 5.20 10.82 2.60
CA SER A 153 5.55 9.41 2.75
C SER A 153 4.31 8.55 3.04
N ILE A 154 3.46 9.02 3.95
CA ILE A 154 2.23 8.33 4.32
C ILE A 154 1.22 8.33 3.18
N VAL A 155 1.17 9.40 2.38
CA VAL A 155 0.32 9.47 1.18
C VAL A 155 0.80 8.48 0.10
N ILE A 156 2.11 8.30 -0.09
CA ILE A 156 2.66 7.25 -0.99
C ILE A 156 2.20 5.87 -0.51
N VAL A 157 2.38 5.59 0.78
CA VAL A 157 1.93 4.34 1.44
C VAL A 157 0.43 4.12 1.25
N ALA A 158 -0.40 5.14 1.44
CA ALA A 158 -1.83 5.06 1.21
C ALA A 158 -2.19 4.75 -0.25
N GLY A 159 -1.45 5.33 -1.20
CA GLY A 159 -1.58 5.06 -2.64
C GLY A 159 -1.25 3.62 -2.99
N VAL A 160 -0.18 3.06 -2.42
CA VAL A 160 0.18 1.65 -2.59
C VAL A 160 -0.93 0.74 -2.03
N TRP A 161 -1.42 1.04 -0.83
CA TRP A 161 -2.44 0.21 -0.18
C TRP A 161 -3.76 0.18 -0.96
N ILE A 162 -4.29 1.32 -1.39
CA ILE A 162 -5.57 1.36 -2.12
C ILE A 162 -5.47 0.67 -3.48
N GLU A 163 -4.35 0.82 -4.19
CA GLU A 163 -4.14 0.17 -5.48
C GLU A 163 -3.99 -1.35 -5.32
N GLY A 164 -3.21 -1.78 -4.33
CA GLY A 164 -3.04 -3.20 -4.02
C GLY A 164 -4.38 -3.84 -3.64
N LEU A 165 -5.14 -3.20 -2.73
CA LEU A 165 -6.47 -3.67 -2.35
C LEU A 165 -7.43 -3.73 -3.54
N TYR A 166 -7.37 -2.77 -4.47
CA TYR A 166 -8.17 -2.82 -5.69
C TYR A 166 -7.83 -4.04 -6.55
N ILE A 167 -6.55 -4.28 -6.84
CA ILE A 167 -6.12 -5.42 -7.65
C ILE A 167 -6.56 -6.73 -6.98
N THR A 168 -6.32 -6.89 -5.67
CA THR A 168 -6.74 -8.08 -4.90
C THR A 168 -8.25 -8.27 -4.95
N SER A 169 -9.02 -7.18 -4.78
CA SER A 169 -10.49 -7.17 -4.81
C SER A 169 -11.04 -7.62 -6.16
N MET A 170 -10.47 -7.08 -7.25
CA MET A 170 -10.87 -7.43 -8.61
C MET A 170 -10.53 -8.88 -8.95
N VAL A 171 -9.33 -9.33 -8.60
CA VAL A 171 -8.92 -10.71 -8.84
C VAL A 171 -9.74 -11.69 -8.00
N SER A 172 -10.08 -11.32 -6.76
CA SER A 172 -11.01 -12.11 -5.93
C SER A 172 -12.38 -12.24 -6.59
N GLN A 173 -12.90 -11.16 -7.18
CA GLN A 173 -14.19 -11.16 -7.87
C GLN A 173 -14.15 -11.98 -9.17
N GLU A 174 -13.10 -11.83 -9.97
CA GLU A 174 -12.97 -12.51 -11.28
C GLU A 174 -12.69 -14.01 -11.13
N SER A 175 -11.84 -14.39 -10.18
CA SER A 175 -11.44 -15.80 -9.99
C SER A 175 -12.39 -16.61 -9.12
N GLY A 176 -13.10 -15.96 -8.19
CA GLY A 176 -13.86 -16.63 -7.12
C GLY A 176 -12.97 -17.45 -6.16
N HIS A 177 -11.65 -17.29 -6.22
CA HIS A 177 -10.71 -18.15 -5.50
C HIS A 177 -10.70 -17.83 -4.00
N LYS A 178 -10.87 -18.86 -3.14
CA LYS A 178 -10.95 -18.70 -1.68
C LYS A 178 -9.76 -17.90 -1.11
N ARG A 179 -8.53 -18.23 -1.49
CA ARG A 179 -7.32 -17.50 -1.04
C ARG A 179 -7.37 -16.01 -1.35
N MET A 180 -7.96 -15.62 -2.49
CA MET A 180 -8.06 -14.21 -2.86
C MET A 180 -9.12 -13.48 -2.03
N ARG A 181 -10.21 -14.16 -1.67
CA ARG A 181 -11.20 -13.62 -0.72
C ARG A 181 -10.59 -13.39 0.66
N GLU A 182 -9.81 -14.36 1.13
CA GLU A 182 -9.04 -14.26 2.37
C GLU A 182 -8.05 -13.08 2.29
N ALA A 183 -7.34 -12.91 1.17
CA ALA A 183 -6.43 -11.79 0.97
C ALA A 183 -7.13 -10.41 1.02
N VAL A 184 -8.38 -10.29 0.55
CA VAL A 184 -9.19 -9.06 0.73
C VAL A 184 -9.55 -8.84 2.20
N GLY A 185 -9.88 -9.91 2.93
CA GLY A 185 -10.19 -9.85 4.36
C GLY A 185 -8.99 -9.49 5.24
N GLU A 186 -7.80 -10.01 4.92
CA GLU A 186 -6.49 -9.68 5.53
C GLU A 186 -6.23 -8.17 5.58
N GLN A 187 -6.72 -7.41 4.60
CA GLN A 187 -6.53 -5.96 4.54
C GLN A 187 -7.20 -5.20 5.69
N LYS A 188 -8.06 -5.84 6.49
CA LYS A 188 -8.55 -5.32 7.77
C LYS A 188 -7.41 -4.93 8.71
N GLU A 189 -6.37 -5.75 8.80
CA GLU A 189 -5.24 -5.49 9.70
C GLU A 189 -4.45 -4.27 9.21
N ILE A 190 -4.20 -4.21 7.89
CA ILE A 190 -3.46 -3.11 7.27
C ILE A 190 -4.19 -1.76 7.42
N ILE A 191 -5.50 -1.70 7.18
CA ILE A 191 -6.25 -0.44 7.32
C ILE A 191 -6.33 0.02 8.79
N ASN A 192 -6.33 -0.91 9.75
CA ASN A 192 -6.29 -0.57 11.18
C ASN A 192 -4.94 0.01 11.60
N LEU A 193 -3.85 -0.36 10.94
CA LEU A 193 -2.53 0.25 11.12
C LEU A 193 -2.39 1.58 10.38
N LEU A 194 -2.97 1.70 9.18
CA LEU A 194 -2.87 2.89 8.33
C LEU A 194 -3.66 4.09 8.85
N MET A 195 -4.88 3.85 9.34
CA MET A 195 -5.76 4.95 9.75
C MET A 195 -5.20 5.84 10.86
N PRO A 196 -4.55 5.33 11.93
CA PRO A 196 -3.86 6.18 12.90
C PRO A 196 -2.80 7.09 12.29
N LEU A 197 -2.02 6.61 11.32
CA LEU A 197 -0.97 7.40 10.67
C LEU A 197 -1.55 8.53 9.82
N LEU A 198 -2.62 8.24 9.07
CA LEU A 198 -3.33 9.25 8.31
C LEU A 198 -3.94 10.31 9.26
N ASN A 199 -4.60 9.85 10.33
CA ASN A 199 -5.27 10.72 11.30
C ASN A 199 -4.32 11.68 12.04
N HIS A 200 -3.04 11.33 12.16
CA HIS A 200 -2.03 12.25 12.68
C HIS A 200 -1.96 13.56 11.87
N TYR A 201 -2.19 13.49 10.55
CA TYR A 201 -2.16 14.64 9.63
C TYR A 201 -3.56 15.19 9.28
N LYS A 202 -4.61 14.86 10.05
CA LYS A 202 -6.01 15.23 9.76
C LYS A 202 -6.31 16.72 9.62
N LYS A 203 -5.40 17.59 10.08
CA LYS A 203 -5.52 19.05 9.94
C LYS A 203 -5.32 19.52 8.49
N ASP A 204 -4.58 18.76 7.68
CA ASP A 204 -4.43 19.03 6.25
C ASP A 204 -5.76 18.69 5.51
N PRO A 205 -6.33 19.61 4.71
CA PRO A 205 -7.60 19.37 4.04
C PRO A 205 -7.61 18.22 3.03
N ASN A 206 -6.49 17.96 2.35
CA ASN A 206 -6.39 16.85 1.41
C ASN A 206 -6.30 15.52 2.16
N MET A 207 -5.54 15.51 3.25
CA MET A 207 -5.49 14.37 4.17
C MET A 207 -6.86 14.07 4.78
N ALA A 208 -7.59 15.09 5.24
CA ALA A 208 -8.94 14.92 5.80
C ALA A 208 -9.92 14.27 4.82
N LYS A 209 -9.83 14.61 3.52
CA LYS A 209 -10.62 13.97 2.47
C LYS A 209 -10.25 12.50 2.29
N LEU A 210 -8.95 12.19 2.23
CA LEU A 210 -8.45 10.82 2.10
C LEU A 210 -8.84 9.95 3.31
N ILE A 211 -8.70 10.48 4.53
CA ILE A 211 -9.15 9.83 5.77
C ILE A 211 -10.64 9.49 5.69
N LYS A 212 -11.47 10.44 5.25
CA LYS A 212 -12.91 10.22 5.13
C LYS A 212 -13.24 9.09 4.16
N ASP A 213 -12.56 9.03 3.02
CA ASP A 213 -12.73 7.96 2.04
C ASP A 213 -12.32 6.61 2.65
N PHE A 214 -11.15 6.54 3.30
CA PHE A 214 -10.63 5.30 3.87
C PHE A 214 -11.40 4.83 5.11
N GLU A 215 -11.97 5.73 5.90
CA GLU A 215 -12.88 5.38 6.99
C GLU A 215 -14.14 4.69 6.43
N GLY A 216 -14.61 5.10 5.24
CA GLY A 216 -15.70 4.42 4.54
C GLY A 216 -15.40 2.96 4.21
N ILE A 217 -14.14 2.64 3.89
CA ILE A 217 -13.69 1.25 3.70
C ILE A 217 -13.57 0.54 5.06
N LYS A 218 -12.93 1.18 6.04
CA LYS A 218 -12.67 0.61 7.36
C LYS A 218 -13.95 0.17 8.08
N VAL A 219 -15.03 0.94 7.97
CA VAL A 219 -16.33 0.58 8.58
C VAL A 219 -16.84 -0.76 8.06
N LEU A 220 -16.64 -1.07 6.77
CA LEU A 220 -17.06 -2.36 6.19
C LEU A 220 -16.26 -3.53 6.77
N TYR A 221 -14.99 -3.32 7.12
CA TYR A 221 -14.15 -4.32 7.76
C TYR A 221 -14.56 -4.66 9.21
N HIS A 222 -15.49 -3.92 9.83
CA HIS A 222 -16.06 -4.33 11.11
C HIS A 222 -16.85 -5.65 11.02
N GLU A 223 -17.41 -5.97 9.84
CA GLU A 223 -18.15 -7.20 9.60
C GLU A 223 -17.23 -8.42 9.33
N VAL A 224 -15.94 -8.19 9.05
CA VAL A 224 -14.96 -9.26 8.79
C VAL A 224 -14.42 -9.79 10.11
N LYS A 225 -14.44 -11.11 10.33
CA LYS A 225 -13.85 -11.73 11.52
C LYS A 225 -12.54 -12.41 11.14
N ILE A 226 -11.50 -12.15 11.94
CA ILE A 226 -10.20 -12.80 11.82
C ILE A 226 -9.96 -13.49 13.15
N THR A 227 -9.76 -14.80 13.13
CA THR A 227 -9.46 -15.61 14.31
C THR A 227 -8.14 -16.34 14.08
N SER A 228 -7.26 -16.32 15.09
CA SER A 228 -5.99 -17.03 15.04
C SER A 228 -5.95 -18.12 16.11
N GLU A 229 -5.61 -19.33 15.70
CA GLU A 229 -5.33 -20.45 16.58
C GLU A 229 -3.82 -20.63 16.65
N VAL A 230 -3.24 -20.54 17.86
CA VAL A 230 -1.79 -20.73 18.05
C VAL A 230 -1.47 -22.22 17.96
N GLY A 231 -0.65 -22.59 16.99
CA GLY A 231 -0.21 -23.96 16.80
C GLY A 231 1.17 -24.19 17.40
N GLU A 232 1.42 -25.38 17.94
CA GLU A 232 2.77 -25.73 18.40
C GLU A 232 3.73 -25.76 17.19
N PRO A 233 4.84 -25.00 17.21
CA PRO A 233 5.75 -24.95 16.08
C PRO A 233 6.47 -26.30 15.91
N THR A 234 6.66 -26.72 14.66
CA THR A 234 7.34 -27.97 14.31
C THR A 234 8.67 -27.70 13.63
N ALA A 235 9.73 -28.37 14.06
CA ALA A 235 11.02 -28.33 13.39
C ALA A 235 11.01 -29.29 12.19
N VAL A 236 11.26 -28.75 10.99
CA VAL A 236 11.33 -29.49 9.72
C VAL A 236 12.66 -29.24 9.04
N GLU A 237 13.24 -30.25 8.39
CA GLU A 237 14.44 -30.09 7.57
C GLU A 237 14.02 -29.75 6.13
N GLU A 238 14.29 -28.53 5.67
CA GLU A 238 14.07 -28.10 4.29
C GLU A 238 15.42 -27.74 3.66
N ASN A 239 15.77 -28.40 2.55
CA ASN A 239 17.03 -28.21 1.83
C ASN A 239 18.30 -28.34 2.71
N GLY A 240 18.28 -29.24 3.70
CA GLY A 240 19.40 -29.46 4.63
C GLY A 240 19.51 -28.43 5.75
N VAL A 241 18.52 -27.54 5.91
CA VAL A 241 18.45 -26.54 6.97
C VAL A 241 17.27 -26.83 7.89
N LEU A 242 17.54 -26.91 9.20
CA LEU A 242 16.51 -27.03 10.22
C LEU A 242 15.70 -25.73 10.28
N THR A 243 14.43 -25.80 9.90
CA THR A 243 13.50 -24.68 9.84
C THR A 243 12.38 -24.90 10.84
N ILE A 244 12.11 -23.89 11.68
CA ILE A 244 10.95 -23.92 12.58
C ILE A 244 9.74 -23.43 11.80
N LYS A 245 8.77 -24.31 11.57
CA LYS A 245 7.51 -23.99 10.91
C LYS A 245 6.46 -23.63 11.96
N SER A 246 5.89 -22.43 11.88
CA SER A 246 4.71 -22.07 12.65
C SER A 246 3.51 -22.87 12.13
N ASN A 247 2.71 -23.40 13.07
CA ASN A 247 1.46 -24.09 12.79
C ASN A 247 0.24 -23.23 13.16
N ASP A 248 0.44 -21.92 13.32
CA ASP A 248 -0.66 -20.99 13.58
C ASP A 248 -1.65 -21.00 12.42
N ILE A 249 -2.94 -21.10 12.73
CA ILE A 249 -4.01 -21.08 11.73
C ILE A 249 -4.76 -19.76 11.86
N GLN A 250 -4.69 -18.92 10.83
CA GLN A 250 -5.56 -17.75 10.71
C GLN A 250 -6.77 -18.11 9.86
N THR A 251 -7.97 -17.90 10.41
CA THR A 251 -9.24 -18.06 9.69
C THR A 251 -9.88 -16.70 9.47
N ILE A 252 -10.28 -16.44 8.23
CA ILE A 252 -10.89 -15.19 7.81
C ILE A 252 -12.31 -15.48 7.36
N ASP A 253 -13.26 -14.94 8.11
CA ASP A 253 -14.69 -15.03 7.83
C ASP A 253 -15.19 -13.70 7.27
N ILE A 254 -15.52 -13.72 5.98
CA ILE A 254 -16.05 -12.61 5.21
C ILE A 254 -17.23 -13.10 4.36
N SER A 255 -18.41 -12.52 4.61
CA SER A 255 -19.62 -12.83 3.84
C SER A 255 -19.51 -12.33 2.40
N ASP A 256 -20.26 -12.94 1.48
CA ASP A 256 -20.34 -12.48 0.09
C ASP A 256 -20.84 -11.04 -0.02
N GLU A 257 -21.81 -10.67 0.81
CA GLU A 257 -22.37 -9.31 0.85
C GLU A 257 -21.31 -8.29 1.31
N THR A 258 -20.59 -8.59 2.38
CA THR A 258 -19.51 -7.73 2.90
C THR A 258 -18.39 -7.59 1.86
N LEU A 259 -17.98 -8.69 1.22
CA LEU A 259 -16.96 -8.67 0.17
C LEU A 259 -17.39 -7.78 -1.00
N ALA A 260 -18.63 -7.91 -1.48
CA ALA A 260 -19.14 -7.08 -2.57
C ALA A 260 -19.14 -5.60 -2.21
N LYS A 261 -19.61 -5.24 -1.01
CA LYS A 261 -19.58 -3.85 -0.51
C LYS A 261 -18.16 -3.29 -0.46
N ILE A 262 -17.19 -4.07 0.00
CA ILE A 262 -15.78 -3.65 0.04
C ILE A 262 -15.27 -3.40 -1.39
N ILE A 263 -15.47 -4.36 -2.31
CA ILE A 263 -15.03 -4.23 -3.70
C ILE A 263 -15.60 -2.96 -4.34
N ASP A 264 -16.89 -2.71 -4.20
CA ASP A 264 -17.55 -1.55 -4.79
C ASP A 264 -17.04 -0.24 -4.18
N LYS A 265 -16.79 -0.23 -2.87
CA LYS A 265 -16.25 0.96 -2.19
C LYS A 265 -14.82 1.27 -2.59
N VAL A 266 -13.99 0.24 -2.75
CA VAL A 266 -12.61 0.35 -3.23
C VAL A 266 -12.58 0.86 -4.67
N LYS A 267 -13.44 0.34 -5.56
CA LYS A 267 -13.60 0.84 -6.94
C LYS A 267 -13.94 2.33 -6.97
N GLU A 268 -14.95 2.73 -6.20
CA GLU A 268 -15.42 4.12 -6.10
C GLU A 268 -14.27 5.05 -5.69
N ILE A 269 -13.57 4.71 -4.60
CA ILE A 269 -12.49 5.52 -4.03
C ILE A 269 -11.30 5.57 -4.97
N ARG A 270 -10.84 4.44 -5.50
CA ARG A 270 -9.73 4.42 -6.46
C ARG A 270 -10.02 5.31 -7.67
N LEU A 271 -11.21 5.20 -8.27
CA LEU A 271 -11.58 6.01 -9.43
C LEU A 271 -11.59 7.50 -9.10
N LYS A 272 -12.07 7.86 -7.91
CA LYS A 272 -12.03 9.25 -7.43
C LYS A 272 -10.59 9.74 -7.32
N LEU A 273 -9.70 8.96 -6.70
CA LEU A 273 -8.30 9.33 -6.50
C LEU A 273 -7.51 9.49 -7.81
N LEU A 274 -7.78 8.67 -8.83
CA LEU A 274 -7.15 8.79 -10.16
C LEU A 274 -7.56 10.04 -10.94
N LYS A 275 -8.69 10.66 -10.59
CA LYS A 275 -9.20 11.85 -11.28
C LYS A 275 -8.67 13.17 -10.72
N GLY A 276 -7.91 13.14 -9.62
CA GLY A 276 -7.38 14.33 -8.93
C GLY A 276 -8.44 15.01 -8.06
#